data_AF-A0A540MIP7-F1
#
_entry.id   AF-A0A540MIP7-F1
#
_cell.length_a   1.000
_cell.length_b   1.000
_cell.length_c   1.000
_cell.angle_alpha   90.00
_cell.angle_beta   90.00
_cell.angle_gamma   90.00
#
_symmetry.space_group_name_H-M   'P 1'
#
loop_
_entity.id
_entity.type
_entity.pdbx_description
1 polymer ?
#
loop_
_entity_poly.entity_id
_entity_poly.type
_entity_poly.pdbx_seq_one_letter_code
_entity_poly.pdbx_strand_id
1 'polypeptide(L)' 'MQQSRVIAYASRQLKTHERNYPTHDLELAAIVFALKIWRHYLYGEKCKIFTDHKSLQYLFTQHDLNLRQ' A
#
# COMPACT_ATOMS: atom_id res chain seq x y z
N MET A 1 -5.56 -24.91 1.44
CA MET A 1 -5.40 -23.48 1.76
C MET A 1 -4.41 -23.37 2.91
N GLN A 2 -3.26 -22.69 2.72
CA GLN A 2 -2.27 -22.53 3.80
C GLN A 2 -2.92 -21.85 5.01
N GLN A 3 -2.97 -22.57 6.12
CA GLN A 3 -3.51 -22.13 7.41
C GLN A 3 -2.70 -20.94 7.94
N SER A 4 -3.18 -19.70 7.72
CA SER A 4 -2.69 -18.45 8.32
C SER A 4 -1.17 -18.25 8.35
N ARG A 5 -0.43 -18.89 7.44
CA ARG A 5 1.02 -18.88 7.43
C ARG A 5 1.48 -17.69 6.61
N VAL A 6 2.26 -16.81 7.23
CA VAL A 6 2.81 -15.65 6.53
C VAL A 6 3.73 -16.13 5.41
N ILE A 7 3.48 -15.63 4.20
CA ILE A 7 4.26 -15.99 3.01
C ILE A 7 5.59 -15.24 3.02
N ALA A 8 5.55 -13.94 3.30
CA ALA A 8 6.73 -13.09 3.36
C ALA A 8 6.44 -11.74 4.03
N TYR A 9 7.52 -11.05 4.41
CA TYR A 9 7.51 -9.69 4.92
C TYR A 9 8.32 -8.80 3.98
N ALA A 10 7.89 -7.54 3.83
CA ALA A 10 8.62 -6.53 3.06
C ALA A 10 8.63 -5.21 3.83
N SER A 11 9.77 -4.55 3.82
CA SER A 11 9.94 -3.21 4.38
C SER A 11 10.96 -2.43 3.54
N ARG A 12 10.88 -1.10 3.56
CA ARG A 12 11.89 -0.22 2.97
C ARG A 12 12.08 1.01 3.83
N GLN A 13 13.27 1.61 3.73
CA GLN A 13 13.50 2.94 4.28
C GLN A 13 12.83 4.00 3.42
N LEU A 14 12.37 5.08 4.07
CA LEU A 14 11.85 6.26 3.39
C LEU A 14 12.98 6.98 2.64
N LYS A 15 12.71 7.35 1.39
CA LYS A 15 13.60 8.22 0.62
C LYS A 15 13.60 9.62 1.24
N THR A 16 14.66 10.38 0.98
CA THR A 16 14.84 11.74 1.52
C THR A 16 13.66 12.67 1.21
N HIS A 17 13.02 12.55 0.05
CA HIS A 17 11.84 13.34 -0.31
C HIS A 17 10.55 12.83 0.35
N GLU A 18 10.41 11.52 0.55
CA GLU A 18 9.23 10.92 1.19
C GLU A 18 9.15 11.31 2.68
N ARG A 19 10.28 11.63 3.32
CA ARG A 19 10.30 12.07 4.73
C ARG A 19 9.46 13.32 5.02
N ASN A 20 9.22 14.15 4.01
CA ASN A 20 8.42 15.37 4.15
C ASN A 20 6.94 15.14 3.86
N TYR A 21 6.54 13.92 3.48
CA TYR A 21 5.15 13.62 3.18
C TYR A 21 4.34 13.49 4.48
N PRO A 22 3.08 13.90 4.46
CA PRO A 22 2.18 13.64 5.57
C PRO A 22 1.94 12.13 5.74
N THR A 23 1.55 11.71 6.95
CA THR A 23 1.44 10.29 7.31
C THR A 23 0.54 9.47 6.37
N HIS A 24 -0.54 10.07 5.87
CA HIS A 24 -1.47 9.40 4.95
C HIS A 24 -0.81 9.05 3.60
N ASP A 25 -0.01 9.96 3.05
CA ASP A 25 0.73 9.75 1.80
C ASP A 25 1.84 8.70 1.98
N LEU A 26 2.46 8.67 3.17
CA LEU A 26 3.47 7.66 3.52
C LEU A 26 2.90 6.24 3.58
N GLU A 27 1.72 6.08 4.17
CA GLU A 27 1.03 4.79 4.22
C GLU A 27 0.55 4.35 2.82
N LEU A 28 0.06 5.29 2.02
CA LEU A 28 -0.26 5.04 0.61
C LEU A 28 0.99 4.57 -0.15
N ALA A 29 2.12 5.24 0.03
CA ALA A 29 3.39 4.85 -0.57
C ALA A 29 3.86 3.46 -0.10
N ALA A 30 3.54 3.06 1.13
CA ALA A 30 3.81 1.71 1.64
C ALA A 30 2.94 0.65 0.96
N ILE A 31 1.65 0.93 0.72
CA ILE A 31 0.74 0.04 0.00
C ILE A 31 1.17 -0.13 -1.46
N VAL A 32 1.44 0.98 -2.15
CA VAL A 32 1.94 0.95 -3.54
C VAL A 32 3.24 0.16 -3.62
N PHE A 33 4.13 0.32 -2.64
CA PHE A 33 5.38 -0.46 -2.57
C PHE A 33 5.12 -1.96 -2.40
N ALA A 34 4.25 -2.35 -1.47
CA ALA A 34 3.89 -3.75 -1.26
C ALA A 34 3.25 -4.36 -2.52
N LEU A 35 2.30 -3.66 -3.16
CA LEU A 35 1.66 -4.13 -4.39
C LEU A 35 2.65 -4.28 -5.55
N LYS A 36 3.66 -3.40 -5.66
CA LYS A 36 4.71 -3.51 -6.67
C LYS A 36 5.59 -4.74 -6.45
N ILE A 37 6.00 -5.01 -5.21
CA ILE A 37 6.81 -6.20 -4.88
C ILE A 37 6.02 -7.46 -5.17
N TRP A 38 4.81 -7.55 -4.62
CA TRP A 38 4.00 -8.76 -4.66
C TRP A 38 3.16 -8.86 -5.94
N ARG A 39 3.39 -7.99 -6.95
CA ARG A 39 2.62 -7.98 -8.21
C ARG A 39 2.54 -9.37 -8.83
N HIS A 40 3.64 -10.11 -8.86
CA HIS A 40 3.69 -11.45 -9.43
C HIS A 40 2.82 -12.49 -8.69
N TYR A 41 2.49 -12.26 -7.42
CA TYR A 41 1.57 -13.11 -6.65
C TYR A 41 0.12 -12.60 -6.64
N LEU A 42 -0.08 -11.28 -6.70
CA LEU A 42 -1.39 -10.65 -6.55
C LEU A 42 -2.09 -10.37 -7.89
N TYR A 43 -1.37 -10.47 -9.01
CA TYR A 43 -1.94 -10.13 -10.32
C TYR A 43 -3.07 -11.08 -10.70
N GLY A 44 -4.24 -10.53 -11.01
CA GLY A 44 -5.44 -11.29 -11.40
C GLY A 44 -6.29 -11.79 -10.23
N GLU A 45 -5.82 -11.66 -8.99
CA GLU A 45 -6.51 -12.16 -7.80
C GLU A 45 -7.13 -11.05 -6.96
N LYS A 46 -8.29 -11.31 -6.36
CA LYS A 46 -8.92 -10.37 -5.42
C LYS A 46 -8.20 -10.40 -4.08
N CYS A 47 -7.51 -9.31 -3.76
CA CYS A 47 -6.72 -9.19 -2.54
C CYS A 47 -7.41 -8.28 -1.51
N LYS A 48 -7.38 -8.65 -0.23
CA LYS A 48 -7.85 -7.81 0.88
C LYS A 48 -6.64 -7.19 1.58
N ILE A 49 -6.59 -5.87 1.63
CA ILE A 49 -5.54 -5.11 2.29
C ILE A 49 -6.09 -4.64 3.64
N PHE A 50 -5.38 -4.96 4.72
CA PHE A 50 -5.68 -4.47 6.06
C PHE A 50 -4.68 -3.36 6.40
N THR A 51 -5.20 -2.21 6.77
CA THR A 51 -4.45 -1.00 7.10
C THR A 51 -5.17 -0.32 8.25
N ASP A 52 -4.41 0.29 9.15
CA ASP A 52 -4.89 1.07 10.28
C ASP A 52 -5.46 2.44 9.86
N HIS A 53 -5.26 2.83 8.60
CA HIS A 53 -5.64 4.15 8.13
C HIS A 53 -6.97 4.19 7.37
N LYS A 54 -7.94 4.91 7.94
CA LYS A 54 -9.28 5.07 7.38
C LYS A 54 -9.30 5.81 6.04
N SER A 55 -8.32 6.67 5.76
CA SER A 55 -8.30 7.51 4.55
C SER A 55 -8.16 6.70 3.26
N LEU A 56 -7.62 5.47 3.36
CA LEU A 56 -7.49 4.55 2.23
C LEU A 56 -8.84 3.99 1.75
N GLN A 57 -9.92 4.12 2.53
CA GLN A 57 -11.26 3.82 2.06
C GLN A 57 -11.67 4.74 0.90
N TYR A 58 -11.19 5.99 0.92
CA TYR A 58 -11.49 6.99 -0.10
C TYR A 58 -10.63 6.86 -1.36
N LEU A 59 -9.60 6.02 -1.35
CA LEU A 59 -8.69 5.83 -2.48
C LEU A 59 -9.41 5.31 -3.74
N PHE A 60 -10.43 4.47 -3.54
CA PHE A 60 -11.29 3.98 -4.62
C PHE A 60 -12.47 4.90 -4.92
N THR A 61 -12.73 5.90 -4.08
CA THR A 61 -13.84 6.85 -4.22
C THR A 61 -13.40 8.22 -4.73
N GLN A 62 -12.11 8.55 -4.59
CA GLN A 62 -11.51 9.75 -5.15
C GLN A 62 -11.32 9.57 -6.67
N HIS A 63 -12.12 10.34 -7.42
CA HIS A 63 -12.08 10.40 -8.89
C HIS A 63 -10.74 10.97 -9.41
N ASP A 64 -10.06 11.79 -8.61
CA ASP A 64 -8.75 12.36 -8.91
C ASP A 64 -7.81 12.13 -7.73
N LEU A 65 -6.95 11.11 -7.85
CA LEU A 65 -5.75 11.01 -7.04
C LEU A 65 -4.85 12.18 -7.46
N ASN A 66 -4.83 13.24 -6.66
CA ASN A 66 -3.85 14.30 -6.83
C ASN A 66 -2.47 13.62 -6.85
N LEU A 67 -1.71 13.76 -7.94
CA LEU A 67 -0.38 13.14 -8.13
C LEU A 67 0.68 13.54 -7.08
N ARG A 68 0.25 14.23 -6.02
CA ARG A 68 1.04 14.81 -4.94
C ARG A 68 0.50 14.47 -3.53
N GLN A 69 -0.61 13.74 -3.40
CA GLN A 69 -1.09 13.18 -2.13
C GLN A 69 -0.92 11.66 -2.20
#